data_AF-A0A4Z0NTP2-F1
#
_entry.id   AF-A0A4Z0NTP2-F1
#
_cell.length_a   1.000
_cell.length_b   1.000
_cell.length_c   1.000
_cell.angle_alpha   90.00
_cell.angle_beta   90.00
_cell.angle_gamma   90.00
#
_symmetry.space_group_name_H-M   'P 1'
#
loop_
_entity.id
_entity.type
_entity.pdbx_description
1 polymer ?
#
loop_
_entity_poly.entity_id
_entity_poly.type
_entity_poly.pdbx_seq_one_letter_code
_entity_poly.pdbx_strand_id
1 'polypeptide(L)' 'MLRLFALGIIVTAAALVLAALLRPPATQAQEEEAYCRPPLKFAAGACVASCPAGYEDRGRTCVYRSLSR' A
#
# COMPACT_ATOMS: atom_id res chain seq x y z
N MET A 1 23.90 -36.29 2.68
CA MET A 1 22.52 -36.00 2.23
C MET A 1 21.83 -34.98 3.15
N LEU A 2 21.60 -35.29 4.44
CA LEU A 2 20.83 -34.43 5.37
C LEU A 2 21.43 -33.03 5.63
N ARG A 3 22.76 -32.91 5.69
CA ARG A 3 23.45 -31.63 5.91
C ARG A 3 23.31 -30.64 4.74
N LEU A 4 23.22 -31.15 3.51
CA LEU A 4 23.03 -30.33 2.31
C LEU A 4 21.60 -29.76 2.26
N PHE A 5 20.61 -30.55 2.68
CA PHE A 5 19.23 -30.10 2.83
C PHE A 5 19.08 -29.01 3.89
N ALA A 6 19.72 -29.17 5.05
CA ALA A 6 19.69 -28.17 6.12
C ALA A 6 20.30 -26.83 5.67
N LEU A 7 21.43 -26.85 4.96
CA LEU A 7 22.05 -25.65 4.39
C LEU A 7 21.14 -24.97 3.36
N GLY A 8 20.49 -25.75 2.48
CA GLY A 8 19.55 -25.20 1.50
C GLY A 8 18.39 -24.43 2.13
N ILE A 9 17.82 -24.97 3.22
CA ILE A 9 16.71 -24.35 3.96
C ILE A 9 17.16 -23.04 4.63
N ILE A 10 18.35 -23.03 5.23
CA ILE A 10 18.88 -21.83 5.91
C ILE A 10 19.10 -20.70 4.89
N VAL A 11 19.67 -21.01 3.72
CA VAL A 11 19.91 -20.01 2.67
C VAL A 11 18.61 -19.43 2.11
N THR A 12 17.59 -20.27 1.89
CA THR A 12 16.28 -19.80 1.42
C THR A 12 15.57 -18.94 2.46
N ALA A 13 15.61 -19.32 3.74
CA ALA A 13 15.04 -18.52 4.82
C ALA A 13 15.72 -17.15 4.93
N ALA A 14 17.06 -17.10 4.86
CA ALA A 14 17.81 -15.85 4.89
C ALA A 14 17.47 -14.93 3.71
N ALA A 15 17.35 -15.50 2.51
CA ALA A 15 16.96 -14.74 1.31
C ALA A 15 15.55 -14.15 1.43
N LEU A 16 14.58 -14.90 1.98
CA LEU A 16 13.22 -14.43 2.20
C LEU A 16 13.15 -13.30 3.23
N VAL A 17 13.90 -13.41 4.34
CA VAL A 17 13.98 -12.34 5.35
C VAL A 17 14.61 -11.08 4.77
N LEU A 18 15.70 -11.22 4.00
CA LEU A 18 16.34 -10.08 3.34
C LEU A 18 15.41 -9.41 2.33
N ALA A 19 14.65 -10.20 1.55
CA ALA A 19 13.65 -9.67 0.63
C ALA A 19 12.48 -8.96 1.33
N ALA A 20 12.10 -9.39 2.54
CA ALA A 20 11.10 -8.71 3.35
C ALA A 20 11.60 -7.36 3.90
N LEU A 21 12.88 -7.28 4.28
CA LEU A 21 13.52 -6.03 4.73
C LEU A 21 13.75 -5.02 3.59
N LEU A 22 14.03 -5.51 2.37
CA LEU A 22 14.21 -4.67 1.20
C LEU A 22 12.89 -4.32 0.49
N ARG A 23 11.80 -5.01 0.80
CA ARG A 23 10.49 -4.67 0.24
C ARG A 23 10.10 -3.29 0.80
N PRO A 24 9.88 -2.29 -0.06
CA PRO A 24 9.24 -1.07 0.41
C PRO A 24 7.91 -1.48 1.05
N PRO A 25 7.54 -0.93 2.22
CA PRO A 25 6.25 -1.22 2.81
C PRO A 25 5.21 -0.95 1.73
N ALA A 26 4.46 -1.99 1.33
CA ALA A 26 3.27 -1.80 0.53
C ALA A 26 2.49 -0.70 1.23
N THR A 27 2.28 0.41 0.53
CA THR A 27 1.82 1.70 1.07
C THR A 27 0.59 1.53 1.97
N GLN A 28 0.85 1.27 3.25
CA GLN A 28 -0.10 1.41 4.35
C GLN A 28 -0.19 2.92 4.65
N ALA A 29 -0.62 3.69 3.64
CA ALA A 29 -1.04 5.08 3.79
C ALA A 29 -2.49 5.14 4.32
N GLN A 30 -2.87 4.13 5.09
CA GLN A 30 -4.19 3.89 5.68
C GLN A 30 -3.80 3.43 7.08
N GLU A 31 -3.68 4.35 8.01
CA GLU A 31 -4.64 4.65 9.04
C GLU A 31 -3.84 5.53 10.00
N GLU A 32 -4.48 6.45 10.71
CA GLU A 32 -3.79 7.30 11.71
C GLU A 32 -2.89 8.36 11.02
N GLU A 33 -3.27 9.60 10.78
CA GLU A 33 -4.19 10.49 11.48
C GLU A 33 -4.55 11.61 10.50
N ALA A 34 -5.84 11.96 10.44
CA ALA A 34 -6.35 13.21 9.86
C ALA A 34 -5.95 13.54 8.39
N TYR A 35 -6.77 13.08 7.44
CA TYR A 35 -6.97 13.73 6.14
C TYR A 35 -5.69 13.88 5.28
N CYS A 36 -5.41 12.91 4.41
CA CYS A 36 -4.35 12.90 3.38
C CYS A 36 -3.45 14.14 3.30
N ARG A 37 -2.14 13.95 3.56
CA ARG A 37 -1.15 15.04 3.50
C ARG A 37 -1.31 15.83 2.20
N PRO A 38 -1.48 17.18 2.27
CA PRO A 38 -1.49 18.01 1.06
C PRO A 38 -0.27 17.72 0.18
N PRO A 39 -0.40 17.60 -1.16
CA PRO A 39 -1.57 17.89 -2.01
C PRO A 39 -2.49 16.69 -2.30
N LEU A 40 -2.35 15.56 -1.59
CA LEU A 40 -3.11 14.35 -1.86
C LEU A 40 -4.59 14.48 -1.46
N LYS A 41 -5.43 13.71 -2.15
CA LYS A 41 -6.89 13.62 -1.96
C LYS A 41 -7.26 12.25 -1.42
N PHE A 42 -8.31 12.19 -0.61
CA PHE A 42 -8.81 10.91 -0.08
C PHE A 42 -9.80 10.25 -1.06
N ALA A 43 -9.58 9.00 -1.44
CA ALA A 43 -10.45 8.24 -2.33
C ALA A 43 -10.48 6.76 -1.92
N ALA A 44 -11.66 6.23 -1.59
CA ALA A 44 -11.87 4.81 -1.28
C ALA A 44 -10.89 4.22 -0.24
N GLY A 45 -10.61 4.97 0.83
CA GLY A 45 -9.66 4.55 1.87
C GLY A 45 -8.20 4.82 1.53
N ALA A 46 -7.85 5.29 0.34
CA ALA A 46 -6.47 5.60 -0.05
C ALA A 46 -6.24 7.10 -0.29
N CYS A 47 -4.99 7.54 -0.19
CA CYS A 47 -4.59 8.88 -0.60
C CYS A 47 -4.05 8.87 -2.04
N VAL A 48 -4.68 9.64 -2.92
CA VAL A 48 -4.38 9.71 -4.36
C VAL A 48 -4.01 11.13 -4.79
N ALA A 49 -3.15 11.27 -5.79
CA ALA A 49 -2.79 12.59 -6.33
C ALA A 49 -3.91 13.20 -7.20
N SER A 50 -4.71 12.36 -7.86
CA SER A 50 -5.86 12.75 -8.67
C SER A 50 -6.99 11.73 -8.50
N CYS A 51 -8.25 12.18 -8.64
CA CYS A 51 -9.40 11.29 -8.47
C CYS A 51 -9.49 10.26 -9.60
N PRO A 52 -9.68 8.96 -9.28
CA PRO A 52 -9.81 7.91 -10.29
C PRO A 52 -11.14 8.00 -11.05
N ALA A 53 -11.23 7.30 -12.18
CA ALA A 53 -12.44 7.28 -13.01
C ALA A 53 -13.68 6.86 -12.20
N GLY A 54 -14.79 7.57 -12.40
CA GLY A 54 -16.04 7.34 -11.66
C GLY A 54 -16.11 8.04 -10.29
N TYR A 55 -15.02 8.66 -9.84
CA TYR A 55 -15.04 9.56 -8.69
C TYR A 55 -15.11 11.02 -9.14
N GLU A 56 -15.85 11.81 -8.38
CA GLU A 56 -15.97 13.25 -8.51
C GLU A 56 -15.07 13.94 -7.48
N ASP A 57 -14.33 14.94 -7.95
CA ASP A 57 -13.40 15.71 -7.14
C ASP A 57 -14.14 16.76 -6.32
N ARG A 58 -14.10 16.64 -4.99
CA ARG A 58 -14.62 17.62 -4.04
C ARG A 58 -13.49 18.38 -3.34
N GLY A 59 -12.38 18.55 -4.05
CA GLY A 59 -11.19 19.27 -3.63
C GLY A 59 -10.23 18.37 -2.86
N ARG A 60 -10.59 18.06 -1.61
CA ARG A 60 -9.72 17.34 -0.67
C ARG A 60 -10.10 15.85 -0.55
N THR A 61 -11.30 15.49 -1.02
CA THR A 61 -11.80 14.11 -1.12
C THR A 61 -12.37 13.85 -2.51
N CYS A 62 -12.32 12.60 -2.94
CA CYS A 62 -12.95 12.08 -4.13
C CYS A 62 -14.18 11.28 -3.71
N VAL A 63 -15.36 11.61 -4.24
CA VAL A 63 -16.63 10.95 -3.90
C VAL A 63 -17.11 10.15 -5.11
N TYR A 64 -17.57 8.92 -4.92
CA TYR A 64 -18.04 8.11 -6.03
C TYR A 64 -19.32 8.70 -6.63
N ARG A 65 -19.36 8.85 -7.97
CA ARG A 65 -20.41 9.61 -8.68
C ARG A 65 -21.83 9.01 -8.53
N SER A 66 -21.95 7.72 -8.20
CA SER A 66 -23.27 7.12 -7.92
C SER A 66 -23.77 7.40 -6.50
N LEU A 67 -22.87 7.73 -5.57
CA LEU A 67 -23.20 8.10 -4.19
C LEU A 67 -23.50 9.60 -4.05
N SER A 68 -23.17 10.41 -5.06
CA SER A 68 -23.43 11.85 -5.09
C SER A 68 -24.76 12.24 -5.75
N ARG A 69 -25.63 11.29 -6.06
CA ARG A 69 -26.95 11.49 -6.68
C ARG A 69 -28.08 11.38 -5.65
#